data_AF-A0A2D9E9C3-F1
#
_entry.id   AF-A0A2D9E9C3-F1
#
_cell.length_a   1.000
_cell.length_b   1.000
_cell.length_c   1.000
_cell.angle_alpha   90.00
_cell.angle_beta   90.00
_cell.angle_gamma   90.00
#
_symmetry.space_group_name_H-M   'P 1'
#
loop_
_entity.id
_entity.type
_entity.pdbx_description
1 polymer ?
#
loop_
_entity_poly.entity_id
_entity_poly.type
_entity_poly.pdbx_seq_one_letter_code
_entity_poly.pdbx_strand_id
1 'polypeptide(L)'
;MDNNCPELMALVMGSEGDKKALNWLRANSYSKLALIAEGADNDNTAIEELLKMDEKEWAMISLKIRAVKNSIQEDNEDWHKQSRW
;
A
#
# COMPACT_ATOMS: atom_id res chain seq x y z
N MET A 1 2.98 -15.77 15.32
CA MET A 1 3.30 -14.83 14.23
C MET A 1 4.70 -15.20 13.79
N ASP A 2 4.82 -16.06 12.78
CA ASP A 2 6.08 -16.68 12.34
C ASP A 2 6.73 -15.96 11.15
N ASN A 3 6.39 -14.68 10.92
CA ASN A 3 6.94 -13.92 9.81
C ASN A 3 8.05 -13.00 10.35
N ASN A 4 9.29 -13.41 10.14
CA ASN A 4 10.51 -12.71 10.57
C ASN A 4 10.79 -11.41 9.77
N CYS A 5 9.76 -10.79 9.20
CA CYS A 5 9.80 -9.61 8.32
C CYS A 5 8.73 -8.59 8.76
N PRO A 6 8.91 -7.91 9.91
CA PRO A 6 7.96 -6.90 10.41
C PRO A 6 7.77 -5.72 9.45
N GLU A 7 8.78 -5.39 8.65
CA GLU A 7 8.76 -4.35 7.64
C GLU A 7 7.78 -4.64 6.50
N LEU A 8 7.69 -5.89 6.06
CA LEU A 8 6.73 -6.29 5.02
C LEU A 8 5.30 -6.32 5.58
N MET A 9 5.13 -6.72 6.84
CA MET A 9 3.83 -6.64 7.51
C MET A 9 3.37 -5.18 7.62
N ALA A 10 4.26 -4.28 8.04
CA ALA A 10 3.94 -2.87 8.14
C ALA A 10 3.68 -2.22 6.76
N LEU A 11 4.34 -2.68 5.70
CA LEU A 11 4.01 -2.27 4.32
C LEU A 11 2.58 -2.66 3.95
N VAL A 12 2.18 -3.91 4.19
CA VAL A 12 0.83 -4.40 3.88
C VAL A 12 -0.21 -3.62 4.68
N MET A 13 -0.03 -3.50 5.99
CA MET A 13 -0.93 -2.75 6.86
C MET A 13 -1.02 -1.27 6.47
N GLY A 14 0.12 -0.65 6.13
CA GLY A 14 0.15 0.74 5.66
C GLY A 14 -0.56 0.92 4.31
N SER A 15 -0.48 -0.08 3.43
CA SER A 15 -1.18 -0.09 2.14
C SER A 15 -2.69 -0.20 2.30
N GLU A 16 -3.17 -0.66 3.46
CA GLU A 16 -4.59 -0.67 3.87
C GLU A 16 -5.02 0.60 4.63
N GLY A 17 -4.13 1.60 4.76
CA GLY A 17 -4.40 2.86 5.45
C GLY A 17 -4.05 2.90 6.94
N ASP A 18 -3.33 1.90 7.47
CA ASP A 18 -2.89 1.90 8.87
C ASP A 18 -1.78 2.93 9.12
N LYS A 19 -2.16 4.08 9.68
CA LYS A 19 -1.26 5.17 10.06
C LYS A 19 -0.20 4.75 11.08
N LYS A 20 -0.49 3.79 11.97
CA LYS A 20 0.50 3.29 12.94
C LYS A 20 1.59 2.50 12.22
N ALA A 21 1.22 1.70 11.23
CA ALA A 21 2.18 0.96 10.41
C ALA A 21 3.09 1.90 9.61
N LEU A 22 2.52 2.95 8.99
CA LEU A 22 3.29 3.98 8.29
C LEU A 22 4.27 4.71 9.22
N ASN A 23 3.81 5.08 10.41
CA ASN A 23 4.67 5.71 11.42
C ASN A 23 5.77 4.76 11.90
N TRP A 24 5.46 3.48 12.09
CA TRP A 24 6.44 2.47 12.45
C TRP A 24 7.51 2.31 11.36
N LEU A 25 7.11 2.26 10.08
CA LEU A 25 8.05 2.19 8.95
C LEU A 25 9.01 3.39 8.97
N ARG A 26 8.49 4.61 9.10
CA ARG A 26 9.31 5.83 9.17
C ARG A 26 10.25 5.84 10.37
N ALA A 27 9.76 5.44 11.54
CA ALA A 27 10.56 5.39 12.77
C ALA A 27 11.70 4.36 12.70
N ASN A 28 11.52 3.29 11.92
CA ASN A 28 12.52 2.24 11.74
C ASN A 28 13.36 2.41 10.47
N SER A 29 13.44 3.63 9.91
CA SER A 29 14.23 3.96 8.71
C SER A 29 13.77 3.27 7.42
N TYR A 30 12.54 2.78 7.37
CA TYR A 30 11.89 2.23 6.19
C TYR A 30 11.02 3.26 5.45
N SER A 31 11.50 4.51 5.33
CA SER A 31 10.74 5.60 4.69
C SER A 31 10.34 5.30 3.25
N LYS A 32 11.17 4.55 2.50
CA LYS A 32 10.83 4.09 1.15
C LYS A 32 9.62 3.14 1.16
N LEU A 33 9.57 2.19 2.10
CA LEU A 33 8.40 1.31 2.25
C LEU A 33 7.16 2.09 2.69
N ALA A 34 7.31 3.13 3.50
CA ALA A 34 6.19 4.02 3.85
C ALA A 34 5.62 4.73 2.60
N LEU A 35 6.49 5.26 1.73
CA LEU A 35 6.06 5.87 0.45
C LEU A 35 5.39 4.85 -0.48
N ILE A 36 5.91 3.62 -0.54
CA ILE A 36 5.29 2.55 -1.34
C ILE A 36 3.89 2.21 -0.80
N ALA A 37 3.73 2.12 0.54
CA ALA A 37 2.44 1.86 1.18
C ALA A 37 1.44 2.99 0.96
N GLU A 38 1.85 4.25 1.12
CA GLU A 38 0.99 5.41 0.87
C GLU A 38 0.58 5.48 -0.60
N GLY A 39 1.54 5.25 -1.50
CA GLY A 39 1.24 5.09 -2.91
C GLY A 39 0.34 3.89 -3.18
N ALA A 40 0.40 2.81 -2.41
CA ALA A 40 -0.54 1.70 -2.59
C ALA A 40 -1.94 2.08 -2.10
N ASP A 41 -2.05 2.95 -1.09
CA ASP A 41 -3.29 3.49 -0.55
C ASP A 41 -3.75 4.79 -1.26
N ASN A 42 -3.61 4.83 -2.58
CA ASN A 42 -4.11 5.92 -3.43
C ASN A 42 -3.46 7.31 -3.25
N ASP A 43 -2.33 7.44 -2.53
CA ASP A 43 -1.60 8.70 -2.44
C ASP A 43 -0.74 8.93 -3.70
N ASN A 44 -1.13 9.91 -4.52
CA ASN A 44 -0.38 10.28 -5.73
C ASN A 44 0.89 11.06 -5.41
N THR A 45 0.93 11.80 -4.30
CA THR A 45 2.12 12.55 -3.90
C THR A 45 3.25 11.59 -3.52
N ALA A 46 2.94 10.48 -2.86
CA ALA A 46 3.91 9.44 -2.54
C ALA A 46 4.54 8.80 -3.79
N ILE A 47 3.74 8.61 -4.86
CA ILE A 47 4.25 8.13 -6.16
C ILE A 47 5.17 9.17 -6.81
N GLU A 48 4.79 10.44 -6.79
CA GLU A 48 5.63 11.52 -7.32
C GLU A 48 6.97 11.62 -6.57
N GLU A 49 6.96 11.48 -5.25
CA GLU A 49 8.19 11.46 -4.45
C GLU A 49 9.09 10.27 -4.82
N LEU A 50 8.54 9.06 -4.99
CA LEU A 50 9.32 7.91 -5.46
C LEU A 50 9.95 8.17 -6.83
N LEU A 51 9.22 8.81 -7.76
CA LEU A 51 9.75 9.16 -9.07
C LEU A 51 10.84 10.23 -9.00
N LYS A 52 10.71 11.24 -8.11
CA LYS A 52 11.75 12.27 -7.89
C LYS A 52 13.03 11.67 -7.30
N MET A 53 12.92 10.59 -6.55
CA MET A 53 14.05 9.84 -6.00
C MET A 53 14.73 8.90 -7.02
N ASP A 54 14.28 8.88 -8.28
CA ASP A 54 14.70 7.94 -9.33
C ASP A 54 14.37 6.45 -8.98
N GLU A 55 13.38 6.23 -8.12
CA GLU A 55 12.95 4.91 -7.65
C GLU A 55 11.75 4.40 -8.47
N LYS A 56 11.89 4.40 -9.80
CA LYS A 56 10.79 4.12 -10.73
C LYS A 56 10.21 2.72 -10.56
N GLU A 57 11.05 1.72 -10.29
CA GLU A 57 10.63 0.34 -10.05
C GLU A 57 9.71 0.25 -8.84
N TRP A 58 10.01 1.00 -7.77
CA TRP A 58 9.21 1.03 -6.56
C TRP A 58 7.89 1.78 -6.75
N ALA A 59 7.89 2.86 -7.51
CA ALA A 59 6.66 3.52 -7.93
C ALA A 59 5.74 2.57 -8.72
N MET A 60 6.31 1.77 -9.64
CA MET A 60 5.55 0.76 -10.39
C MET A 60 5.00 -0.35 -9.49
N ILE A 61 5.78 -0.81 -8.51
CA ILE A 61 5.31 -1.82 -7.54
C ILE A 61 4.14 -1.26 -6.73
N SER A 62 4.27 -0.03 -6.21
CA SER A 62 3.22 0.65 -5.45
C SER A 62 1.91 0.75 -6.25
N LEU A 63 1.99 1.17 -7.51
CA LEU A 63 0.83 1.24 -8.41
C LEU A 63 0.21 -0.14 -8.72
N LYS A 64 1.02 -1.20 -8.83
CA LYS A 64 0.49 -2.57 -8.99
C LYS A 64 -0.26 -3.03 -7.75
N ILE A 65 0.26 -2.75 -6.55
CA ILE A 65 -0.43 -3.07 -5.30
C ILE A 65 -1.77 -2.33 -5.24
N ARG A 66 -1.77 -1.02 -5.53
CA ARG A 66 -2.98 -0.20 -5.61
C ARG A 66 -4.02 -0.79 -6.55
N ALA A 67 -3.62 -1.17 -7.76
CA ALA A 67 -4.52 -1.73 -8.76
C ALA A 67 -5.21 -3.02 -8.27
N VAL A 68 -4.44 -3.93 -7.66
CA VAL A 68 -4.98 -5.19 -7.11
C VAL A 68 -5.91 -4.91 -5.91
N LYS A 69 -5.48 -4.06 -4.97
CA LYS A 69 -6.28 -3.66 -3.80
C LYS A 69 -7.60 -3.04 -4.22
N ASN A 70 -7.57 -2.05 -5.11
CA ASN A 70 -8.76 -1.36 -5.58
C ASN A 70 -9.70 -2.32 -6.32
N SER A 71 -9.18 -3.23 -7.15
CA SER A 71 -10.01 -4.26 -7.81
C SER A 71 -10.73 -5.15 -6.80
N ILE A 72 -10.05 -5.57 -5.72
CA ILE A 72 -10.68 -6.37 -4.65
C ILE A 72 -11.74 -5.55 -3.90
N GLN A 73 -11.48 -4.27 -3.64
CA GLN A 73 -12.43 -3.38 -2.99
C GLN A 73 -13.66 -3.14 -3.87
N GLU A 74 -13.48 -2.88 -5.16
CA GLU A 74 -14.56 -2.75 -6.15
C GLU A 74 -15.41 -4.03 -6.21
N ASP A 75 -14.79 -5.21 -6.24
CA ASP A 75 -15.52 -6.49 -6.21
C ASP A 75 -16.31 -6.70 -4.91
N ASN A 76 -15.79 -6.22 -3.78
CA ASN A 76 -16.48 -6.29 -2.49
C ASN A 76 -17.63 -5.28 -2.37
N GLU A 77 -17.48 -4.10 -2.97
CA GLU A 77 -18.46 -3.00 -2.97
C GLU A 77 -19.58 -3.18 -4.01
N ASP A 78 -19.39 -4.05 -5.01
CA ASP A 78 -20.40 -4.45 -6.00
C ASP A 78 -21.52 -5.31 -5.36
N TRP A 79 -22.38 -4.64 -4.60
CA TRP A 79 -23.55 -5.20 -3.91
C TRP A 79 -24.60 -5.78 -4.87
N HIS A 80 -24.53 -5.47 -6.17
CA HIS A 80 -25.41 -6.04 -7.19
C HIS A 80 -25.18 -7.55 -7.44
N LYS A 81 -24.11 -8.14 -6.88
CA LYS A 81 -23.88 -9.60 -6.86
C LYS A 81 -24.35 -10.30 -5.58
N GLN A 82 -24.58 -9.57 -4.48
CA GLN A 82 -24.89 -10.19 -3.17
C GLN A 82 -26.40 -10.37 -2.90
N SER A 83 -27.30 -9.83 -3.73
CA SER A 83 -28.76 -9.86 -3.48
C SER A 83 -29.53 -10.96 -4.24
N ARG A 84 -28.94 -12.15 -4.43
CA ARG A 84 -29.61 -13.22 -5.18
C ARG A 84 -29.52 -14.59 -4.50
N TRP A 85 -29.86 -14.67 -3.21
CA TRP A 85 -30.22 -15.91 -2.51
C TRP A 85 -31.26 -15.60 -1.43
#